data_AF-A0A918FZX2-F1
#
_entry.id   AF-A0A918FZX2-F1
#
_cell.length_a   1.000
_cell.length_b   1.000
_cell.length_c   1.000
_cell.angle_alpha   90.00
_cell.angle_beta   90.00
_cell.angle_gamma   90.00
#
_symmetry.space_group_name_H-M   'P 1'
#
loop_
_entity.id
_entity.type
_entity.pdbx_description
1 polymer ?
#
loop_
_entity_poly.entity_id
_entity_poly.type
_entity_poly.pdbx_seq_one_letter_code
_entity_poly.pdbx_strand_id
1 'polypeptide(L)'
;MNPDPSQFVPGQQVPAPYVLDGDNSMYATESGLVVPVVTRGGTEPGDTGQSAGATRISGVSVQHTPATRIWFGKVHNDGGYRSVPHHHGEAETGGYVLSGRARIYFGAKFEDYIDMAEGDWVFVPPFLPHVECNLDRNNPLTWMTTRTPENIVVNLPQVADTDLRDWTDRP
;
A
#
# COMPACT_ATOMS: atom_id res chain seq x y z
N MET A 1 -27.92 -18.01 -4.50
CA MET A 1 -27.32 -19.35 -4.38
C MET A 1 -25.84 -19.17 -4.55
N ASN A 2 -25.02 -19.52 -3.56
CA ASN A 2 -23.57 -19.59 -3.77
C ASN A 2 -23.28 -20.82 -4.63
N PRO A 3 -22.34 -20.76 -5.58
CA PRO A 3 -21.93 -21.93 -6.34
C PRO A 3 -21.36 -22.99 -5.41
N ASP A 4 -21.58 -24.24 -5.77
CA ASP A 4 -21.07 -25.41 -5.05
C ASP A 4 -19.52 -25.42 -5.13
N PRO A 5 -18.79 -25.40 -3.99
CA PRO A 5 -17.33 -25.44 -3.97
C PRO A 5 -16.74 -26.67 -4.68
N SER A 6 -17.52 -27.73 -4.89
CA SER A 6 -17.11 -28.92 -5.64
C SER A 6 -16.97 -28.70 -7.16
N GLN A 7 -17.34 -27.52 -7.68
CA GLN A 7 -17.24 -27.18 -9.10
C GLN A 7 -15.90 -26.52 -9.51
N PHE A 8 -14.98 -26.27 -8.58
CA PHE A 8 -13.64 -25.81 -8.94
C PHE A 8 -12.76 -27.00 -9.32
N VAL A 9 -12.40 -27.10 -10.60
CA VAL A 9 -11.43 -28.09 -11.10
C VAL A 9 -10.04 -27.44 -11.09
N PRO A 10 -9.09 -27.90 -10.25
CA PRO A 10 -7.70 -27.42 -10.28
C PRO A 10 -7.12 -27.53 -11.69
N GLY A 11 -6.40 -26.49 -12.15
CA GLY A 11 -5.84 -26.47 -13.51
C GLY A 11 -6.82 -26.13 -14.63
N GLN A 12 -8.07 -25.74 -14.33
CA GLN A 12 -8.97 -25.19 -15.33
C GLN A 12 -8.44 -23.83 -15.81
N GLN A 13 -8.18 -23.75 -17.12
CA GLN A 13 -7.80 -22.50 -17.79
C GLN A 13 -9.03 -21.58 -17.85
N VAL A 14 -8.95 -20.43 -17.19
CA VAL A 14 -9.90 -19.32 -17.36
C VAL A 14 -9.44 -18.40 -18.50
N PRO A 15 -10.30 -17.53 -19.08
CA PRO A 15 -9.92 -16.60 -20.16
C PRO A 15 -9.01 -15.46 -19.66
N ALA A 16 -7.78 -15.79 -19.25
CA ALA A 16 -6.69 -14.92 -18.82
C ALA A 16 -5.42 -15.79 -18.62
N PRO A 17 -4.20 -15.25 -18.53
CA PRO A 17 -2.98 -16.07 -18.36
C PRO A 17 -2.82 -16.68 -16.95
N TYR A 18 -3.91 -16.86 -16.20
CA TYR A 18 -3.87 -17.31 -14.81
C TYR A 18 -4.23 -18.79 -14.70
N VAL A 19 -3.41 -19.52 -13.94
CA VAL A 19 -3.67 -20.89 -13.50
C VAL A 19 -4.27 -20.84 -12.11
N LEU A 20 -5.42 -21.48 -11.91
CA LEU A 20 -6.07 -21.57 -10.61
C LEU A 20 -5.46 -22.72 -9.79
N ASP A 21 -4.96 -22.39 -8.60
CA ASP A 21 -4.65 -23.36 -7.55
C ASP A 21 -5.86 -23.45 -6.61
N GLY A 22 -6.36 -24.66 -6.39
CA GLY A 22 -7.71 -24.91 -5.86
C GLY A 22 -7.78 -25.25 -4.38
N ASP A 23 -6.65 -25.44 -3.69
CA ASP A 23 -6.65 -25.78 -2.26
C ASP A 23 -6.57 -24.52 -1.38
N ASN A 24 -7.67 -24.23 -0.67
CA ASN A 24 -7.76 -23.12 0.29
C ASN A 24 -7.85 -23.61 1.75
N SER A 25 -7.59 -24.89 2.02
CA SER A 25 -7.68 -25.47 3.36
C SER A 25 -6.79 -24.79 4.39
N MET A 26 -5.67 -24.20 3.94
CA MET A 26 -4.78 -23.38 4.78
C MET A 26 -5.45 -22.14 5.39
N TYR A 27 -6.60 -21.70 4.86
CA TYR A 27 -7.38 -20.56 5.36
C TYR A 27 -8.59 -20.98 6.21
N ALA A 28 -8.75 -22.27 6.52
CA ALA A 28 -9.86 -22.76 7.32
C ALA A 28 -9.72 -22.35 8.79
N THR A 29 -10.85 -22.02 9.43
CA THR A 29 -10.95 -21.82 10.88
C THR A 29 -10.80 -23.14 11.62
N GLU A 30 -10.77 -23.09 12.96
CA GLU A 30 -10.77 -24.29 13.81
C GLU A 30 -11.98 -25.21 13.56
N SER A 31 -13.09 -24.67 13.05
CA SER A 31 -14.26 -25.46 12.66
C SER A 31 -14.14 -26.12 11.28
N GLY A 32 -13.01 -25.93 10.58
CA GLY A 32 -12.78 -26.39 9.21
C GLY A 32 -13.47 -25.55 8.13
N LEU A 33 -14.06 -24.40 8.46
CA LEU A 33 -14.74 -23.53 7.49
C LEU A 33 -13.78 -22.45 6.97
N VAL A 34 -13.79 -22.22 5.67
CA VAL A 34 -13.16 -21.04 5.07
C VAL A 34 -14.19 -19.92 5.03
N VAL A 35 -13.88 -18.77 5.64
CA VAL A 35 -14.82 -17.65 5.79
C VAL A 35 -14.16 -16.31 5.40
N PRO A 36 -14.94 -15.31 4.94
CA PRO A 36 -14.44 -13.96 4.80
C PRO A 36 -14.01 -13.40 6.17
N VAL A 37 -12.83 -12.78 6.21
CA VAL A 37 -12.30 -12.10 7.40
C VAL A 37 -12.51 -10.60 7.23
N VAL A 38 -13.05 -9.94 8.26
CA VAL A 38 -13.36 -8.51 8.22
C VAL A 38 -12.64 -7.80 9.35
N THR A 39 -11.66 -6.97 8.98
CA THR A 39 -11.12 -5.94 9.87
C THR A 39 -12.08 -4.75 9.84
N ARG A 40 -12.61 -4.37 11.01
CA ARG A 40 -13.64 -3.34 11.11
C ARG A 40 -12.99 -1.95 11.04
N GLY A 41 -13.68 -1.01 10.38
CA GLY A 41 -13.23 0.37 10.32
C GLY A 41 -13.15 0.99 11.71
N GLY A 42 -12.06 1.70 11.99
CA GLY A 42 -11.73 2.25 13.30
C GLY A 42 -11.03 1.26 14.25
N THR A 43 -10.83 0.01 13.85
CA THR A 43 -10.10 -1.01 14.63
C THR A 43 -8.89 -1.55 13.88
N GLU A 44 -8.49 -0.92 12.78
CA GLU A 44 -7.31 -1.31 12.01
C GLU A 44 -6.03 -1.16 12.84
N PRO A 45 -5.16 -2.18 12.90
CA PRO A 45 -3.90 -2.07 13.60
C PRO A 45 -2.97 -1.03 12.93
N GLY A 46 -2.29 -0.25 13.78
CA GLY A 46 -1.29 0.77 13.38
C GLY A 46 0.15 0.33 13.62
N ASP A 47 0.37 -0.87 14.15
CA ASP A 47 1.68 -1.51 14.40
C ASP A 47 2.31 -2.03 13.10
N THR A 48 2.32 -1.18 12.08
CA THR A 48 2.93 -1.44 10.78
C THR A 48 4.25 -0.66 10.65
N GLY A 49 5.11 -1.00 9.68
CA GLY A 49 6.26 -0.17 9.35
C GLY A 49 5.84 1.25 8.98
N GLN A 50 6.42 2.26 9.65
CA GLN A 50 6.11 3.68 9.47
C GLN A 50 7.32 4.48 9.00
N SER A 51 7.01 5.64 8.41
CA SER A 51 7.96 6.71 8.12
C SER A 51 7.42 7.99 8.74
N ALA A 52 8.25 8.80 9.40
CA ALA A 52 7.77 10.06 9.95
C ALA A 52 7.12 10.91 8.85
N GLY A 53 5.94 11.48 9.12
CA GLY A 53 5.12 12.20 8.15
C GLY A 53 4.21 11.33 7.27
N ALA A 54 4.23 10.00 7.42
CA ALA A 54 3.33 9.06 6.72
C ALA A 54 2.92 7.90 7.65
N THR A 55 1.66 7.89 8.09
CA THR A 55 1.12 6.85 8.98
C THR A 55 0.34 5.80 8.19
N ARG A 56 0.54 4.52 8.54
CA ARG A 56 -0.02 3.36 7.86
C ARG A 56 -0.86 2.52 8.80
N ILE A 57 -2.05 2.16 8.35
CA ILE A 57 -2.94 1.19 9.02
C ILE A 57 -3.29 0.08 8.04
N SER A 58 -3.42 -1.15 8.53
CA SER A 58 -3.69 -2.32 7.69
C SER A 58 -5.13 -2.80 7.83
N GLY A 59 -5.83 -2.93 6.69
CA GLY A 59 -7.13 -3.59 6.59
C GLY A 59 -7.00 -5.09 6.31
N VAL A 60 -5.96 -5.49 5.56
CA VAL A 60 -5.57 -6.88 5.31
C VAL A 60 -4.07 -6.99 5.51
N SER A 61 -3.62 -7.91 6.37
CA SER A 61 -2.21 -8.19 6.63
C SER A 61 -2.09 -9.51 7.38
N VAL A 62 -0.94 -10.18 7.27
CA VAL A 62 -0.59 -11.37 8.07
C VAL A 62 -0.73 -11.14 9.58
N GLN A 63 -0.68 -9.89 10.03
CA GLN A 63 -0.75 -9.53 11.45
C GLN A 63 -2.10 -9.85 12.11
N HIS A 64 -3.19 -9.79 11.36
CA HIS A 64 -4.56 -9.94 11.90
C HIS A 64 -5.54 -10.64 10.95
N THR A 65 -5.07 -11.05 9.77
CA THR A 65 -5.82 -11.85 8.79
C THR A 65 -4.96 -13.02 8.33
N PRO A 66 -5.53 -14.08 7.75
CA PRO A 66 -4.74 -15.21 7.25
C PRO A 66 -4.12 -14.92 5.86
N ALA A 67 -4.15 -13.69 5.35
CA ALA A 67 -3.61 -13.35 4.03
C ALA A 67 -2.10 -13.63 3.95
N THR A 68 -1.62 -14.20 2.84
CA THR A 68 -0.21 -14.59 2.67
C THR A 68 0.49 -13.92 1.49
N ARG A 69 -0.28 -13.24 0.63
CA ARG A 69 0.21 -12.67 -0.64
C ARG A 69 -0.07 -11.19 -0.76
N ILE A 70 -0.85 -10.61 0.16
CA ILE A 70 -1.25 -9.22 0.09
C ILE A 70 -1.19 -8.58 1.47
N TRP A 71 -0.61 -7.39 1.49
CA TRP A 71 -0.89 -6.34 2.45
C TRP A 71 -1.85 -5.35 1.78
N PHE A 72 -2.88 -4.89 2.48
CA PHE A 72 -3.74 -3.81 1.99
C PHE A 72 -4.12 -2.89 3.14
N GLY A 73 -3.95 -1.59 2.93
CA GLY A 73 -4.12 -0.61 3.98
C GLY A 73 -4.28 0.81 3.48
N LYS A 74 -4.28 1.74 4.43
CA LYS A 74 -4.30 3.17 4.16
C LYS A 74 -2.98 3.79 4.58
N VAL A 75 -2.51 4.75 3.79
CA VAL A 75 -1.42 5.67 4.17
C VAL A 75 -2.02 7.06 4.33
N HIS A 76 -1.70 7.73 5.43
CA HIS A 76 -2.17 9.08 5.75
C HIS A 76 -1.00 10.03 5.92
N ASN A 77 -1.10 11.21 5.31
CA ASN A 77 -0.19 12.33 5.52
C ASN A 77 -1.00 13.55 5.96
N ASP A 78 -0.57 14.22 7.03
CA ASP A 78 -1.16 15.50 7.45
C ASP A 78 -0.89 16.60 6.42
N GLY A 79 -1.65 17.70 6.53
CA GLY A 79 -1.48 18.86 5.65
C GLY A 79 -0.05 19.39 5.64
N GLY A 80 0.55 19.46 4.45
CA GLY A 80 1.87 20.00 4.21
C GLY A 80 3.02 19.10 4.65
N TYR A 81 2.74 17.87 5.11
CA TYR A 81 3.76 16.90 5.48
C TYR A 81 4.27 16.12 4.28
N ARG A 82 5.51 15.64 4.43
CA ARG A 82 6.10 14.60 3.58
C ARG A 82 6.67 13.49 4.45
N SER A 83 6.79 12.31 3.88
CA SER A 83 7.53 11.22 4.50
C SER A 83 9.02 11.57 4.60
N VAL A 84 9.74 10.81 5.42
CA VAL A 84 11.19 10.68 5.26
C VAL A 84 11.50 9.84 4.00
N PRO A 85 12.70 9.96 3.42
CA PRO A 85 13.13 9.06 2.35
C PRO A 85 13.09 7.59 2.78
N HIS A 86 12.57 6.72 1.93
CA HIS A 86 12.47 5.30 2.23
C HIS A 86 12.32 4.44 0.96
N HIS A 87 12.41 3.12 1.11
CA HIS A 87 11.98 2.15 0.10
C HIS A 87 11.26 0.97 0.75
N HIS A 88 10.58 0.16 -0.05
CA HIS A 88 9.75 -0.96 0.42
C HIS A 88 10.39 -2.33 0.26
N GLY A 89 11.72 -2.40 0.32
CA GLY A 89 12.47 -3.63 0.06
C GLY A 89 12.05 -4.27 -1.25
N GLU A 90 11.80 -5.58 -1.23
CA GLU A 90 11.33 -6.36 -2.39
C GLU A 90 9.85 -6.15 -2.73
N ALA A 91 9.11 -5.37 -1.93
CA ALA A 91 7.67 -5.28 -2.10
C ALA A 91 7.28 -4.49 -3.35
N GLU A 92 6.48 -5.12 -4.20
CA GLU A 92 5.71 -4.40 -5.21
C GLU A 92 4.61 -3.60 -4.50
N THR A 93 4.49 -2.31 -4.82
CA THR A 93 3.52 -1.42 -4.16
C THR A 93 2.57 -0.81 -5.18
N GLY A 94 1.27 -1.09 -5.01
CA GLY A 94 0.21 -0.39 -5.70
C GLY A 94 -0.39 0.68 -4.79
N GLY A 95 -0.51 1.90 -5.30
CA GLY A 95 -1.15 3.02 -4.63
C GLY A 95 -2.35 3.54 -5.43
N TYR A 96 -3.35 4.03 -4.71
CA TYR A 96 -4.47 4.79 -5.25
C TYR A 96 -4.72 6.00 -4.37
N VAL A 97 -4.76 7.20 -4.96
CA VAL A 97 -5.05 8.42 -4.20
C VAL A 97 -6.54 8.45 -3.89
N LEU A 98 -6.90 8.15 -2.65
CA LEU A 98 -8.29 8.14 -2.21
C LEU A 98 -8.84 9.57 -2.04
N SER A 99 -8.01 10.49 -1.56
CA SER A 99 -8.35 11.90 -1.41
C SER A 99 -7.09 12.75 -1.24
N GLY A 100 -7.09 13.97 -1.80
CA GLY A 100 -6.00 14.94 -1.66
C GLY A 100 -5.11 15.04 -2.89
N ARG A 101 -3.96 15.71 -2.73
CA ARG A 101 -2.97 15.92 -3.80
C ARG A 101 -1.61 15.40 -3.36
N ALA A 102 -1.06 14.51 -4.16
CA ALA A 102 0.15 13.80 -3.85
C ALA A 102 1.31 14.19 -4.76
N ARG A 103 2.51 14.00 -4.25
CA ARG A 103 3.75 13.97 -5.03
C ARG A 103 4.62 12.82 -4.55
N ILE A 104 5.29 12.13 -5.48
CA ILE A 104 6.37 11.20 -5.15
C ILE A 104 7.66 11.72 -5.77
N TYR A 105 8.67 12.01 -4.94
CA TYR A 105 10.03 12.28 -5.40
C TYR A 105 10.83 10.98 -5.55
N PHE A 106 11.68 10.91 -6.57
CA PHE A 106 12.57 9.80 -6.87
C PHE A 106 13.84 10.29 -7.60
N GLY A 107 14.75 9.36 -7.91
CA GLY A 107 16.06 9.67 -8.46
C GLY A 107 17.16 9.60 -7.39
N ALA A 108 18.42 9.64 -7.81
CA ALA A 108 19.56 9.39 -6.93
C ALA A 108 19.67 10.39 -5.76
N LYS A 109 19.12 11.59 -5.94
CA LYS A 109 19.04 12.67 -4.96
C LYS A 109 17.61 13.18 -4.77
N PHE A 110 16.59 12.43 -5.20
CA PHE A 110 15.18 12.87 -5.17
C PHE A 110 14.90 14.11 -6.05
N GLU A 111 15.63 14.26 -7.15
CA GLU A 111 15.55 15.43 -8.05
C GLU A 111 14.31 15.46 -8.96
N ASP A 112 13.72 14.29 -9.21
CA ASP A 112 12.55 14.12 -10.07
C ASP A 112 11.31 13.81 -9.24
N TYR A 113 10.14 14.15 -9.79
CA TYR A 113 8.88 13.86 -9.16
C TYR A 113 7.76 13.60 -10.15
N ILE A 114 6.72 12.93 -9.65
CA ILE A 114 5.41 12.81 -10.30
C ILE A 114 4.35 13.31 -9.32
N ASP A 115 3.47 14.18 -9.82
CA ASP A 115 2.27 14.62 -9.10
C ASP A 115 1.09 13.72 -9.43
N MET A 116 0.24 13.51 -8.43
CA MET A 116 -0.98 12.74 -8.54
C MET A 116 -2.12 13.46 -7.81
N ALA A 117 -3.34 13.20 -8.23
CA ALA A 117 -4.56 13.68 -7.61
C ALA A 117 -5.51 12.52 -7.30
N GLU A 118 -6.58 12.83 -6.58
CA GLU A 118 -7.66 11.88 -6.31
C GLU A 118 -8.09 11.11 -7.56
N GLY A 119 -8.13 9.78 -7.46
CA GLY A 119 -8.46 8.89 -8.57
C GLY A 119 -7.27 8.31 -9.33
N ASP A 120 -6.07 8.84 -9.13
CA ASP A 120 -4.86 8.33 -9.79
C ASP A 120 -4.36 7.03 -9.15
N TRP A 121 -3.82 6.16 -10.01
CA TRP A 121 -3.16 4.91 -9.63
C TRP A 121 -1.66 5.04 -9.83
N VAL A 122 -0.88 4.45 -8.94
CA VAL A 122 0.58 4.41 -9.04
C VAL A 122 1.11 3.03 -8.73
N PHE A 123 2.12 2.62 -9.48
CA PHE A 123 2.96 1.47 -9.16
C PHE A 123 4.33 1.97 -8.72
N VAL A 124 4.72 1.63 -7.50
CA VAL A 124 6.06 1.89 -6.96
C VAL A 124 6.84 0.56 -7.00
N PRO A 125 7.87 0.45 -7.86
CA PRO A 125 8.62 -0.79 -8.01
C PRO A 125 9.48 -1.09 -6.77
N PRO A 126 9.84 -2.38 -6.57
CA PRO A 126 10.74 -2.79 -5.51
C PRO A 126 12.02 -1.97 -5.44
N PHE A 127 12.49 -1.72 -4.23
CA PHE A 127 13.73 -1.01 -3.90
C PHE A 127 13.82 0.45 -4.39
N LEU A 128 12.77 1.04 -4.97
CA LEU A 128 12.79 2.44 -5.39
C LEU A 128 12.89 3.37 -4.18
N PRO A 129 13.99 4.11 -3.98
CA PRO A 129 14.05 5.15 -2.97
C PRO A 129 13.11 6.29 -3.36
N HIS A 130 12.25 6.69 -2.44
CA HIS A 130 11.28 7.75 -2.73
C HIS A 130 10.87 8.55 -1.48
N VAL A 131 10.23 9.68 -1.73
CA VAL A 131 9.58 10.53 -0.72
C VAL A 131 8.13 10.75 -1.12
N GLU A 132 7.19 10.36 -0.25
CA GLU A 132 5.76 10.59 -0.44
C GLU A 132 5.37 11.93 0.18
N CYS A 133 4.69 12.78 -0.56
CA CYS A 133 4.44 14.16 -0.18
C CYS A 133 2.96 14.52 -0.31
N ASN A 134 2.41 15.18 0.71
CA ASN A 134 1.15 15.90 0.61
C ASN A 134 1.40 17.31 0.08
N LEU A 135 0.90 17.60 -1.12
CA LEU A 135 1.05 18.91 -1.73
C LEU A 135 0.16 19.96 -1.06
N ASP A 136 -0.98 19.56 -0.49
CA ASP A 136 -1.89 20.48 0.19
C ASP A 136 -1.40 20.77 1.61
N ARG A 137 -1.26 22.05 1.97
CA ARG A 137 -0.76 22.50 3.29
C ARG A 137 -1.79 22.40 4.42
N ASN A 138 -3.08 22.32 4.08
CA ASN A 138 -4.18 22.48 5.03
C ASN A 138 -5.03 21.22 5.15
N ASN A 139 -5.11 20.41 4.08
CA ASN A 139 -5.94 19.22 4.04
C ASN A 139 -5.10 17.94 4.03
N PRO A 140 -5.58 16.84 4.63
CA PRO A 140 -4.86 15.57 4.63
C PRO A 140 -4.84 14.92 3.24
N LEU A 141 -3.86 14.06 3.04
CA LEU A 141 -3.76 13.14 1.90
C LEU A 141 -3.97 11.71 2.41
N THR A 142 -4.83 10.96 1.73
CA THR A 142 -5.08 9.55 2.02
C THR A 142 -4.89 8.70 0.78
N TRP A 143 -4.12 7.63 0.94
CA TRP A 143 -3.90 6.60 -0.06
C TRP A 143 -4.60 5.31 0.34
N MET A 144 -5.10 4.57 -0.64
CA MET A 144 -5.25 3.13 -0.52
C MET A 144 -3.98 2.48 -1.07
N THR A 145 -3.39 1.54 -0.34
CA THR A 145 -2.10 0.96 -0.69
C THR A 145 -2.12 -0.55 -0.53
N THR A 146 -1.76 -1.27 -1.59
CA THR A 146 -1.60 -2.72 -1.60
C THR A 146 -0.15 -3.10 -1.85
N ARG A 147 0.31 -4.19 -1.26
CA ARG A 147 1.69 -4.68 -1.43
C ARG A 147 1.76 -6.19 -1.41
N THR A 148 2.81 -6.73 -2.02
CA THR A 148 3.27 -8.11 -1.83
C THR A 148 4.81 -8.10 -1.71
N PRO A 149 5.42 -8.78 -0.72
CA PRO A 149 4.78 -9.70 0.22
C PRO A 149 4.09 -9.02 1.41
N GLU A 150 4.69 -8.00 2.03
CA GLU A 150 4.11 -7.26 3.18
C GLU A 150 4.50 -5.77 3.18
N ASN A 151 4.02 -5.00 4.17
CA ASN A 151 4.45 -3.61 4.41
C ASN A 151 5.89 -3.51 4.95
N ILE A 152 6.85 -3.71 4.06
CA ILE A 152 8.27 -3.47 4.33
C ILE A 152 8.52 -1.96 4.24
N VAL A 153 9.21 -1.38 5.23
CA VAL A 153 9.65 0.03 5.20
C VAL A 153 11.09 0.09 5.67
N VAL A 154 11.98 0.54 4.78
CA VAL A 154 13.39 0.78 5.08
C VAL A 154 13.63 2.28 4.98
N ASN A 155 13.77 2.94 6.12
CA ASN A 155 14.02 4.37 6.19
C ASN A 155 15.47 4.68 5.79
N LEU A 156 15.66 5.74 5.00
CA LEU A 156 16.93 6.21 4.47
C LEU A 156 17.34 7.54 5.14
N PRO A 157 18.59 8.01 4.95
CA PRO A 157 19.01 9.31 5.44
C PRO A 157 18.09 10.45 4.98
N GLN A 158 17.95 11.47 5.82
CA GLN A 158 17.13 12.64 5.52
C GLN A 158 17.69 13.45 4.35
N VAL A 159 16.77 14.06 3.60
CA VAL A 159 17.04 15.11 2.61
C VAL A 159 16.42 16.41 3.11
N ALA A 160 17.05 17.56 2.86
CA ALA A 160 16.49 18.85 3.26
C ALA A 160 15.33 19.26 2.35
N ASP A 161 14.36 20.00 2.89
CA ASP A 161 13.22 20.51 2.13
C ASP A 161 13.65 21.39 0.94
N THR A 162 14.75 22.13 1.09
CA THR A 162 15.32 22.98 0.04
C THR A 162 15.96 22.19 -1.10
N ASP A 163 16.26 20.92 -0.89
CA ASP A 163 16.86 20.05 -1.91
C ASP A 163 15.79 19.33 -2.75
N LEU A 164 14.52 19.37 -2.32
CA LEU A 164 13.40 18.82 -3.05
C LEU A 164 12.83 19.87 -4.00
N ARG A 165 13.02 19.66 -5.31
CA ARG A 165 12.59 20.59 -6.35
C ARG A 165 11.09 20.94 -6.20
N ASP A 166 10.80 22.24 -6.19
CA ASP A 166 9.44 22.80 -6.06
C ASP A 166 8.68 22.45 -4.76
N TRP A 167 9.35 21.88 -3.74
CA TRP A 167 8.68 21.50 -2.50
C TRP A 167 8.34 22.72 -1.62
N THR A 168 9.28 23.64 -1.46
CA THR A 168 9.08 24.85 -0.63
C THR A 168 8.01 25.78 -1.20
N ASP A 169 7.94 25.84 -2.53
CA ASP A 169 7.02 26.68 -3.29
C ASP A 169 5.78 25.92 -3.79
N ARG A 170 5.53 24.73 -3.23
CA ARG A 170 4.35 23.91 -3.55
C ARG A 170 3.05 24.70 -3.33
N PRO A 171 2.01 24.40 -4.13
CA PRO A 171 0.71 25.06 -4.07
C PRO A 171 0.03 25.00 -2.70
#